data_AF-A0A9N9PDP3-F1
#
_entry.id   AF-A0A9N9PDP3-F1
#
_cell.length_a   1.000
_cell.length_b   1.000
_cell.length_c   1.000
_cell.angle_alpha   90.00
_cell.angle_beta   90.00
_cell.angle_gamma   90.00
#
_symmetry.space_group_name_H-M   'P 1'
#
loop_
_entity.id
_entity.type
_entity.pdbx_description
1 polymer ?
#
loop_
_entity_poly.entity_id
_entity_poly.type
_entity_poly.pdbx_seq_one_letter_code
_entity_poly.pdbx_strand_id
1 'polypeptide(L)'
;MFLIDVEQTIKKNKENLFLKFKNEIIDELKDDFEINEYFDSNMIVNDRSKDIMISRDDIEALITCKYRPKAKIRFNDIERTAAISEFYGVQGIVVTNLGYGKEAIRVAKKHDIILTHKFDIKHKLNFYIEKEVERKELDILEDIERKEKIYL
;
A
#
# COMPACT_ATOMS: atom_id res chain seq x y z
N MET A 1 31.26 -23.20 -3.16
CA MET A 1 29.86 -23.55 -2.86
C MET A 1 29.48 -22.97 -1.50
N PHE A 2 29.49 -21.64 -1.36
CA PHE A 2 29.22 -20.91 -0.11
C PHE A 2 28.58 -19.54 -0.38
N LEU A 3 28.97 -18.87 -1.48
CA LEU A 3 28.37 -17.61 -1.90
C LEU A 3 26.90 -17.76 -2.35
N ILE A 4 26.57 -18.86 -3.02
CA ILE A 4 25.20 -19.15 -3.51
C ILE A 4 24.24 -19.33 -2.32
N ASP A 5 24.67 -20.00 -1.25
CA ASP A 5 23.84 -20.27 -0.08
C ASP A 5 23.57 -19.00 0.76
N VAL A 6 24.53 -18.07 0.80
CA VAL A 6 24.35 -16.77 1.48
C VAL A 6 23.38 -15.88 0.70
N GLU A 7 23.51 -15.80 -0.63
CA GLU A 7 22.58 -15.03 -1.47
C GLU A 7 21.15 -15.59 -1.42
N GLN A 8 20.99 -16.91 -1.46
CA GLN A 8 19.69 -17.56 -1.31
C GLN A 8 19.08 -17.31 0.08
N THR A 9 19.88 -17.36 1.14
CA THR A 9 19.42 -17.08 2.51
C THR A 9 19.00 -15.62 2.69
N ILE A 10 19.75 -14.66 2.14
CA ILE A 10 19.41 -13.24 2.15
C ILE A 10 18.12 -12.97 1.36
N LYS A 11 17.95 -13.62 0.20
CA LYS A 11 16.75 -13.49 -0.63
C LYS A 11 15.52 -14.04 0.11
N LYS A 12 15.63 -15.23 0.69
CA LYS A 12 14.55 -15.88 1.48
C LYS A 12 14.16 -15.06 2.72
N ASN A 13 15.13 -14.48 3.42
CA ASN A 13 14.87 -13.62 4.58
C ASN A 13 14.18 -12.30 4.21
N LYS A 14 14.52 -11.72 3.05
CA LYS A 14 13.85 -10.51 2.54
C LYS A 14 12.42 -10.81 2.10
N GLU A 15 12.19 -11.89 1.36
CA GLU A 15 10.85 -12.34 0.97
C GLU A 15 9.94 -12.54 2.18
N ASN A 16 10.49 -13.08 3.28
CA ASN A 16 9.77 -13.23 4.54
C ASN A 16 9.31 -11.89 5.14
N LEU A 17 10.11 -10.81 5.07
CA LEU A 17 9.71 -9.50 5.59
C LEU A 17 8.58 -8.85 4.77
N PHE A 18 8.62 -8.97 3.45
CA PHE A 18 7.57 -8.42 2.60
C PHE A 18 6.25 -9.16 2.79
N LEU A 19 6.31 -10.50 2.85
CA LEU A 19 5.13 -11.33 3.10
C LEU A 19 4.59 -11.08 4.51
N LYS A 20 5.45 -10.99 5.52
CA LYS A 20 5.05 -10.63 6.88
C LYS A 20 4.34 -9.27 6.91
N PHE A 21 4.89 -8.26 6.23
CA PHE A 21 4.25 -6.95 6.16
C PHE A 21 2.88 -7.01 5.48
N LYS A 22 2.74 -7.74 4.37
CA LYS A 22 1.44 -7.97 3.74
C LYS A 22 0.45 -8.64 4.71
N ASN A 23 0.89 -9.69 5.41
CA ASN A 23 0.05 -10.41 6.37
C ASN A 23 -0.36 -9.53 7.56
N GLU A 24 0.52 -8.65 8.04
CA GLU A 24 0.15 -7.64 9.06
C GLU A 24 -0.99 -6.74 8.57
N ILE A 25 -0.98 -6.33 7.29
CA ILE A 25 -2.08 -5.55 6.70
C ILE A 25 -3.37 -6.37 6.57
N ILE A 26 -3.26 -7.63 6.15
CA ILE A 26 -4.42 -8.54 6.07
C ILE A 26 -5.05 -8.72 7.44
N ASP A 27 -4.23 -9.00 8.47
CA ASP A 27 -4.70 -9.20 9.84
C ASP A 27 -5.42 -7.97 10.40
N GLU A 28 -4.98 -6.77 10.03
CA GLU A 28 -5.63 -5.50 10.43
C GLU A 28 -7.01 -5.30 9.78
N LEU A 29 -7.20 -5.80 8.55
CA LEU A 29 -8.38 -5.53 7.73
C LEU A 29 -9.41 -6.67 7.68
N LYS A 30 -9.01 -7.91 7.96
CA LYS A 30 -9.84 -9.12 7.73
C LYS A 30 -11.17 -9.16 8.48
N ASP A 31 -11.30 -8.41 9.58
CA ASP A 31 -12.53 -8.39 10.36
C ASP A 31 -13.59 -7.46 9.75
N ASP A 32 -13.19 -6.52 8.89
CA ASP A 32 -14.08 -5.52 8.30
C ASP A 32 -14.18 -5.61 6.77
N PHE A 33 -13.23 -6.27 6.11
CA PHE A 33 -13.14 -6.32 4.65
C PHE A 33 -13.07 -7.75 4.14
N GLU A 34 -13.72 -8.02 3.01
CA GLU A 34 -13.43 -9.20 2.22
C GLU A 34 -12.07 -9.01 1.53
N ILE A 35 -11.20 -10.03 1.60
CA ILE A 35 -9.84 -9.96 1.09
C ILE A 35 -9.63 -11.02 0.01
N ASN A 36 -9.27 -10.56 -1.18
CA ASN A 36 -8.85 -11.43 -2.28
C ASN A 36 -7.35 -11.26 -2.55
N GLU A 37 -6.58 -12.26 -2.14
CA GLU A 37 -5.13 -12.32 -2.35
C GLU A 37 -4.72 -12.89 -3.72
N TYR A 38 -5.68 -13.43 -4.49
CA TYR A 38 -5.44 -14.25 -5.68
C TYR A 38 -6.14 -13.72 -6.94
N PHE A 39 -6.51 -12.43 -6.96
CA PHE A 39 -7.15 -11.80 -8.12
C PHE A 39 -6.29 -11.98 -9.39
N ASP A 40 -6.96 -12.14 -10.56
CA ASP A 40 -6.36 -12.64 -11.79
C ASP A 40 -5.25 -11.69 -12.31
N SER A 41 -4.03 -11.98 -11.87
CA SER A 41 -2.85 -11.11 -11.90
C SER A 41 -1.95 -11.37 -13.11
N ASN A 42 -2.50 -11.95 -14.18
CA ASN A 42 -1.78 -12.29 -15.40
C ASN A 42 -1.10 -11.06 -16.07
N MET A 43 -1.52 -9.84 -15.72
CA MET A 43 -0.92 -8.58 -16.18
C MET A 43 0.13 -7.97 -15.22
N ILE A 44 0.32 -8.51 -14.01
CA ILE A 44 1.24 -7.95 -12.98
C ILE A 44 2.54 -8.75 -12.98
N VAL A 45 3.52 -8.26 -13.73
CA VAL A 45 4.72 -9.03 -14.15
C VAL A 45 5.81 -9.16 -13.08
N ASN A 46 5.79 -8.47 -11.93
CA ASN A 46 7.00 -8.48 -11.07
C ASN A 46 6.91 -8.21 -9.55
N ASP A 47 5.73 -8.17 -8.91
CA ASP A 47 5.68 -7.92 -7.45
C ASP A 47 4.44 -8.51 -6.75
N ARG A 48 3.93 -9.63 -7.26
CA ARG A 48 2.63 -10.25 -6.92
C ARG A 48 2.40 -10.53 -5.43
N SER A 49 3.46 -10.78 -4.66
CA SER A 49 3.33 -11.22 -3.26
C SER A 49 2.97 -10.10 -2.29
N LYS A 50 2.67 -8.89 -2.78
CA LYS A 50 2.56 -7.67 -1.98
C LYS A 50 1.24 -6.94 -2.15
N ASP A 51 0.41 -7.37 -3.09
CA ASP A 51 -0.83 -6.67 -3.40
C ASP A 51 -2.02 -7.52 -2.92
N ILE A 52 -3.07 -6.86 -2.46
CA ILE A 52 -4.35 -7.48 -2.07
C ILE A 52 -5.48 -6.65 -2.65
N MET A 53 -6.54 -7.31 -3.09
CA MET A 53 -7.80 -6.65 -3.37
C MET A 53 -8.67 -6.73 -2.12
N ILE A 54 -9.32 -5.64 -1.78
CA ILE A 54 -10.32 -5.61 -0.71
C ILE A 54 -11.66 -5.15 -1.25
N SER A 55 -12.73 -5.65 -0.64
CA SER A 55 -14.10 -5.20 -0.89
C SER A 55 -14.85 -5.03 0.42
N ARG A 56 -15.63 -3.95 0.51
CA ARG A 56 -16.66 -3.75 1.54
C ARG A 56 -17.69 -2.78 0.99
N ASP A 57 -18.97 -3.11 1.16
CA ASP A 57 -20.09 -2.33 0.64
C ASP A 57 -19.96 -2.10 -0.88
N ASP A 58 -19.95 -0.85 -1.33
CA ASP A 58 -19.78 -0.42 -2.72
C ASP A 58 -18.33 -0.04 -3.08
N ILE A 59 -17.37 -0.33 -2.19
CA ILE A 59 -15.98 0.03 -2.37
C ILE A 59 -15.12 -1.20 -2.63
N GLU A 60 -14.45 -1.17 -3.78
CA GLU A 60 -13.36 -2.07 -4.15
C GLU A 60 -12.05 -1.28 -4.23
N ALA A 61 -11.00 -1.83 -3.62
CA ALA A 61 -9.70 -1.18 -3.61
C ALA A 61 -8.53 -2.16 -3.77
N LEU A 62 -7.57 -1.76 -4.59
CA LEU A 62 -6.27 -2.40 -4.73
C LEU A 62 -5.31 -1.82 -3.68
N ILE A 63 -4.92 -2.64 -2.71
CA ILE A 63 -3.92 -2.27 -1.73
C ILE A 63 -2.56 -2.83 -2.16
N THR A 64 -1.60 -1.94 -2.37
CA THR A 64 -0.21 -2.27 -2.65
C THR A 64 0.65 -2.13 -1.39
N CYS A 65 1.07 -3.25 -0.80
CA CYS A 65 1.88 -3.27 0.43
C CYS A 65 3.37 -3.09 0.12
N LYS A 66 3.91 -1.89 0.38
CA LYS A 66 5.32 -1.56 0.14
C LYS A 66 6.10 -1.40 1.45
N TYR A 67 6.63 -2.53 1.93
CA TYR A 67 7.65 -2.51 2.97
C TYR A 67 8.97 -1.94 2.44
N ARG A 68 9.58 -1.02 3.19
CA ARG A 68 10.93 -0.51 2.92
C ARG A 68 11.73 -0.52 4.22
N PRO A 69 12.97 -1.07 4.22
CA PRO A 69 13.80 -1.08 5.42
C PRO A 69 14.43 0.27 5.73
N LYS A 70 14.59 1.16 4.74
CA LYS A 70 15.34 2.42 4.89
C LYS A 70 14.83 3.58 4.03
N ALA A 71 14.50 3.31 2.77
CA ALA A 71 14.14 4.37 1.82
C ALA A 71 12.63 4.62 1.77
N LYS A 72 12.23 5.87 1.55
CA LYS A 72 10.83 6.23 1.28
C LYS A 72 10.34 5.63 -0.06
N ILE A 73 9.02 5.52 -0.20
CA ILE A 73 8.36 5.13 -1.45
C ILE A 73 8.64 6.15 -2.55
N ARG A 74 8.91 5.63 -3.76
CA ARG A 74 9.24 6.44 -4.95
C ARG A 74 8.04 6.54 -5.88
N PHE A 75 8.06 7.52 -6.78
CA PHE A 75 6.96 7.76 -7.71
C PHE A 75 6.66 6.56 -8.61
N ASN A 76 7.68 5.80 -9.06
CA ASN A 76 7.47 4.58 -9.85
C ASN A 76 6.60 3.53 -9.14
N ASP A 77 6.63 3.49 -7.80
CA ASP A 77 5.76 2.56 -7.06
C ASP A 77 4.30 3.00 -7.19
N ILE A 78 4.04 4.31 -7.19
CA ILE A 78 2.71 4.91 -7.32
C ILE A 78 2.16 4.76 -8.73
N GLU A 79 2.97 5.04 -9.77
CA GLU A 79 2.54 4.89 -11.17
C GLU A 79 2.15 3.45 -11.48
N ARG A 80 2.87 2.47 -10.91
CA ARG A 80 2.52 1.07 -11.05
C ARG A 80 1.19 0.74 -10.37
N THR A 81 0.98 1.20 -9.14
CA THR A 81 -0.29 1.00 -8.44
C THR A 81 -1.44 1.63 -9.22
N ALA A 82 -1.26 2.85 -9.72
CA ALA A 82 -2.26 3.56 -10.53
C ALA A 82 -2.64 2.79 -11.79
N ALA A 83 -1.65 2.31 -12.56
CA ALA A 83 -1.92 1.55 -13.78
C ALA A 83 -2.68 0.24 -13.49
N ILE A 84 -2.37 -0.44 -12.38
CA ILE A 84 -3.03 -1.69 -12.02
C ILE A 84 -4.44 -1.40 -11.49
N SER A 85 -4.62 -0.41 -10.62
CA SER A 85 -5.94 -0.07 -10.07
C SER A 85 -6.89 0.42 -11.16
N GLU A 86 -6.39 1.23 -12.11
CA GLU A 86 -7.13 1.65 -13.30
C GLU A 86 -7.55 0.47 -14.17
N PHE A 87 -6.66 -0.51 -14.38
CA PHE A 87 -6.97 -1.71 -15.15
C PHE A 87 -8.13 -2.52 -14.56
N TYR A 88 -8.20 -2.65 -13.23
CA TYR A 88 -9.30 -3.33 -12.55
C TYR A 88 -10.52 -2.43 -12.28
N GLY A 89 -10.42 -1.12 -12.52
CA GLY A 89 -11.50 -0.17 -12.22
C GLY A 89 -11.75 0.05 -10.73
N VAL A 90 -10.72 -0.06 -9.89
CA VAL A 90 -10.82 0.01 -8.42
C VAL A 90 -10.00 1.17 -7.85
N GLN A 91 -10.25 1.55 -6.59
CA GLN A 91 -9.45 2.58 -5.90
C GLN A 91 -8.03 2.07 -5.63
N GLY A 92 -7.01 2.80 -6.06
CA GLY A 92 -5.61 2.48 -5.76
C GLY A 92 -5.18 3.00 -4.40
N ILE A 93 -4.54 2.14 -3.60
CA ILE A 93 -4.01 2.49 -2.27
C ILE A 93 -2.59 1.95 -2.14
N VAL A 94 -1.67 2.79 -1.66
CA VAL A 94 -0.32 2.38 -1.30
C VAL A 94 -0.15 2.45 0.21
N VAL A 95 0.36 1.37 0.79
CA VAL A 95 0.59 1.24 2.24
C VAL A 95 2.07 1.02 2.47
N THR A 96 2.65 1.72 3.44
CA THR A 96 4.07 1.58 3.76
C THR A 96 4.33 1.67 5.26
N ASN A 97 5.49 1.16 5.70
CA ASN A 97 5.98 1.23 7.07
C ASN A 97 6.88 2.45 7.35
N LEU A 98 7.06 3.37 6.38
CA LEU A 98 7.91 4.56 6.54
C LEU A 98 7.20 5.83 6.06
N GLY A 99 7.03 5.97 4.75
CA GLY A 99 6.40 7.14 4.14
C GLY A 99 6.90 7.40 2.72
N TYR A 100 6.54 8.57 2.21
CA TYR A 100 6.57 8.87 0.77
C TYR A 100 7.58 9.97 0.42
N GLY A 101 8.25 9.82 -0.72
CA GLY A 101 9.03 10.91 -1.31
C GLY A 101 8.11 12.01 -1.85
N LYS A 102 8.63 13.25 -1.96
CA LYS A 102 7.86 14.41 -2.47
C LYS A 102 7.24 14.14 -3.84
N GLU A 103 8.02 13.56 -4.76
CA GLU A 103 7.52 13.18 -6.08
C GLU A 103 6.45 12.09 -6.03
N ALA A 104 6.57 11.14 -5.10
CA ALA A 104 5.56 10.10 -4.95
C ALA A 104 4.21 10.67 -4.51
N ILE A 105 4.22 11.65 -3.59
CA ILE A 105 3.01 12.37 -3.16
C ILE A 105 2.41 13.16 -4.32
N ARG A 106 3.23 13.86 -5.11
CA ARG A 106 2.78 14.63 -6.27
C ARG A 106 2.10 13.73 -7.30
N VAL A 107 2.70 12.58 -7.60
CA VAL A 107 2.14 11.59 -8.55
C VAL A 107 0.88 10.94 -7.97
N ALA A 108 0.83 10.65 -6.68
CA ALA A 108 -0.36 10.07 -6.05
C ALA A 108 -1.57 10.99 -6.18
N LYS A 109 -1.40 12.30 -5.94
CA LYS A 109 -2.46 13.29 -6.17
C LYS A 109 -2.94 13.33 -7.61
N LYS A 110 -2.00 13.26 -8.57
CA LYS A 110 -2.32 13.27 -10.00
C LYS A 110 -3.16 12.07 -10.43
N HIS A 111 -2.92 10.91 -9.81
CA HIS A 111 -3.55 9.64 -10.16
C HIS A 111 -4.63 9.19 -9.17
N ASP A 112 -5.08 10.08 -8.27
CA ASP A 112 -6.03 9.80 -7.18
C ASP A 112 -5.69 8.53 -6.37
N ILE A 113 -4.40 8.36 -6.03
CA ILE A 113 -3.93 7.23 -5.23
C ILE A 113 -3.88 7.61 -3.76
N ILE A 114 -4.55 6.82 -2.93
CA ILE A 114 -4.52 7.00 -1.48
C ILE A 114 -3.17 6.53 -0.95
N LEU A 115 -2.50 7.40 -0.22
CA LEU A 115 -1.26 7.08 0.49
C LEU A 115 -1.59 6.91 1.96
N THR A 116 -1.10 5.83 2.57
CA THR A 116 -1.28 5.61 4.02
C THR A 116 -0.08 4.92 4.65
N HIS A 117 0.09 5.11 5.95
CA HIS A 117 1.02 4.34 6.76
C HIS A 117 0.32 3.07 7.28
N LYS A 118 1.09 2.01 7.57
CA LYS A 118 0.53 0.73 8.03
C LYS A 118 -0.35 0.82 9.28
N PHE A 119 -0.13 1.83 10.12
CA PHE A 119 -0.88 2.04 11.36
C PHE A 119 -2.19 2.81 11.15
N ASP A 120 -2.39 3.41 9.98
CA ASP A 120 -3.51 4.31 9.70
C ASP A 120 -4.47 3.74 8.64
N ILE A 121 -4.11 2.62 8.02
CA ILE A 121 -4.84 2.07 6.86
C ILE A 121 -6.32 1.82 7.13
N LYS A 122 -6.65 1.19 8.27
CA LYS A 122 -8.03 0.86 8.65
C LYS A 122 -8.86 2.13 8.86
N HIS A 123 -8.29 3.10 9.57
CA HIS A 123 -8.92 4.40 9.77
C HIS A 123 -9.17 5.11 8.44
N LYS A 124 -8.18 5.11 7.55
CA LYS A 124 -8.26 5.78 6.25
C LYS A 124 -9.28 5.14 5.31
N LEU A 125 -9.35 3.81 5.30
CA LEU A 125 -10.37 3.08 4.55
C LEU A 125 -11.77 3.36 5.08
N ASN A 126 -11.99 3.28 6.39
CA ASN A 126 -13.29 3.60 7.00
C ASN A 126 -13.71 5.02 6.69
N PHE A 127 -12.79 5.98 6.80
CA PHE A 127 -13.06 7.37 6.46
C PHE A 127 -13.36 7.58 4.98
N TYR A 128 -12.68 6.86 4.09
CA TYR A 128 -12.96 6.90 2.66
C TYR A 128 -14.37 6.36 2.34
N ILE A 129 -14.80 5.33 3.07
CA ILE A 129 -16.13 4.73 2.94
C ILE A 129 -17.22 5.64 3.52
N GLU A 130 -16.96 6.29 4.65
CA GLU A 130 -17.92 7.14 5.36
C GLU A 130 -18.12 8.54 4.72
N LYS A 131 -17.23 8.97 3.82
CA LYS A 131 -17.28 10.34 3.28
C LYS A 131 -17.98 10.48 1.93
N GLU A 132 -18.97 11.37 1.90
CA GLU A 132 -19.41 12.07 0.69
C GLU A 132 -18.24 12.88 0.08
N VAL A 133 -18.21 12.95 -1.24
CA VAL A 133 -17.10 13.28 -2.18
C VAL A 133 -16.27 14.55 -1.87
N GLU A 134 -16.69 15.46 -0.98
CA GLU A 134 -16.13 16.82 -0.84
C GLU A 134 -14.79 16.95 -0.07
N ARG A 135 -14.24 15.90 0.57
CA ARG A 135 -13.05 16.06 1.46
C ARG A 135 -11.82 15.19 1.12
N LYS A 136 -11.71 14.64 -0.09
CA LYS A 136 -10.59 13.75 -0.49
C LYS A 136 -9.22 14.47 -0.53
N GLU A 137 -9.16 15.77 -0.83
CA GLU A 137 -7.87 16.49 -0.99
C GLU A 137 -7.10 16.74 0.32
N LEU A 138 -7.79 16.89 1.45
CA LEU A 138 -7.19 17.21 2.76
C LEU A 138 -6.40 16.02 3.36
N ASP A 139 -6.77 14.79 3.02
CA ASP A 139 -6.35 13.56 3.70
C ASP A 139 -4.96 13.05 3.25
N ILE A 140 -4.52 13.41 2.04
CA ILE A 140 -3.13 13.16 1.59
C ILE A 140 -2.16 14.08 2.35
N LEU A 141 -2.60 15.27 2.77
CA LEU A 141 -1.78 16.27 3.46
C LEU A 141 -1.64 15.95 4.97
N GLU A 142 -2.70 15.51 5.64
CA GLU A 142 -2.67 15.22 7.09
C GLU A 142 -1.67 14.10 7.49
N ASP A 143 -1.54 13.02 6.70
CA ASP A 143 -0.55 11.96 6.92
C ASP A 143 0.91 12.45 6.78
N ILE A 144 1.13 13.52 6.01
CA ILE A 144 2.45 14.13 5.82
C ILE A 144 2.75 15.09 6.99
N GLU A 145 1.75 15.86 7.44
CA GLU A 145 1.90 16.88 8.48
C GLU A 145 1.94 16.30 9.91
N ARG A 146 1.31 15.15 10.18
CA ARG A 146 1.39 14.47 11.49
C ARG A 146 2.80 13.99 11.91
N LYS A 147 3.86 14.28 11.13
CA LYS A 147 5.26 14.03 11.50
C LYS A 147 5.86 15.04 12.46
N GLU A 148 5.14 16.07 12.90
CA GLU A 148 5.58 16.91 14.01
C GLU A 148 4.90 16.53 15.33
N LYS A 149 5.73 16.12 16.29
CA LYS A 149 5.46 15.81 17.71
C LYS A 149 5.09 14.36 18.05
N ILE A 150 6.07 13.48 17.97
CA ILE A 150 6.32 12.56 19.08
C ILE A 150 7.42 13.22 19.92
N TYR A 151 7.01 13.96 20.96
CA TYR A 151 7.91 14.27 22.07
C TYR A 151 8.01 12.99 22.91
N LEU A 152 9.25 12.56 23.15
CA LEU A 152 9.64 11.59 24.17
C LEU A 152 9.06 11.97 25.54
#